data_AF-A0A1C6HQU0-F1
#
_entry.id   AF-A0A1C6HQU0-F1
#
_cell.length_a   1.000
_cell.length_b   1.000
_cell.length_c   1.000
_cell.angle_alpha   90.00
_cell.angle_beta   90.00
_cell.angle_gamma   90.00
#
_symmetry.space_group_name_H-M   'P 1'
#
loop_
_entity.id
_entity.type
_entity.pdbx_description
1 polymer ?
#
loop_
_entity_poly.entity_id
_entity_poly.type
_entity_poly.pdbx_seq_one_letter_code
_entity_poly.pdbx_strand_id
1 'polypeptide(L)' 'MINAGVWSPYSLYREDIATFAACGDYKQSDATGFISIYGLPTKVQAIVNNEKEGK' A
#
# COMPACT_ATOMS: atom_id res chain seq x y z
N MET A 1 0.24 31.86 -4.62
CA MET A 1 1.08 31.39 -3.49
C MET A 1 1.02 29.86 -3.49
N ILE A 2 2.16 29.18 -3.57
CA ILE A 2 2.22 27.71 -3.56
C ILE A 2 2.63 27.28 -2.15
N ASN A 3 1.89 26.35 -1.55
CA ASN A 3 2.23 25.84 -0.23
C ASN A 3 3.53 25.01 -0.31
N ALA A 4 4.56 25.40 0.44
CA ALA A 4 5.89 24.78 0.41
C ALA A 4 6.22 23.96 1.68
N GLY A 5 5.25 23.75 2.57
CA GLY A 5 5.43 22.95 3.77
C GLY A 5 4.18 22.83 4.62
N VAL A 6 4.16 21.82 5.50
CA VAL A 6 3.11 21.60 6.50
C VAL A 6 3.80 21.12 7.77
N TRP A 7 3.40 21.64 8.93
CA TRP A 7 3.89 21.21 10.23
C TRP A 7 2.75 21.18 11.25
N SER A 8 2.82 20.25 12.20
CA SER A 8 1.85 20.14 13.29
C SER A 8 2.51 19.44 14.49
N PRO A 9 2.24 19.89 15.73
CA PRO A 9 2.64 19.15 16.94
C PRO A 9 1.89 17.81 17.08
N TYR A 10 0.81 17.60 16.32
CA TYR A 10 0.03 16.36 16.27
C TYR A 10 0.11 15.70 14.88
N SER A 11 1.25 15.83 14.20
CA SER A 11 1.45 15.23 12.88
C SER A 11 1.35 13.70 12.95
N LEU A 12 0.60 13.10 12.03
CA LEU A 12 0.61 11.65 11.80
C LEU A 12 1.69 11.22 10.80
N TYR A 13 2.41 12.18 10.21
CA TYR A 13 3.57 11.87 9.39
C TYR A 13 4.71 11.36 10.27
N ARG A 14 5.27 10.22 9.88
CA ARG A 14 6.39 9.57 10.53
C ARG A 14 7.50 9.35 9.50
N GLU A 15 8.61 10.05 9.67
CA GLU A 15 9.74 10.02 8.73
C GLU A 15 10.46 8.66 8.71
N ASP A 16 10.56 8.02 9.88
CA ASP A 16 11.19 6.72 10.09
C ASP A 16 10.52 5.55 9.37
N ILE A 17 9.21 5.63 9.09
CA ILE A 17 8.49 4.65 8.25
C ILE A 17 8.38 5.09 6.78
N ALA A 18 8.49 6.39 6.51
CA ALA A 18 8.32 6.94 5.17
C ALA A 18 9.64 7.05 4.38
N THR A 19 10.79 6.96 5.05
CA THR A 19 12.11 7.09 4.44
C THR A 19 12.49 5.88 3.60
N PHE A 20 13.27 6.12 2.54
CA PHE A 20 13.90 5.08 1.73
C PHE A 20 15.25 4.61 2.30
N ALA A 21 15.77 5.28 3.33
CA ALA A 21 17.00 4.87 3.97
C ALA A 21 16.81 3.50 4.66
N ALA A 22 17.84 2.65 4.60
CA ALA A 22 17.80 1.25 5.04
C ALA A 22 17.66 1.03 6.58
N CYS A 23 17.34 2.08 7.35
CA CYS A 23 17.26 2.07 8.81
C CYS A 23 15.85 2.39 9.35
N GLY A 24 14.81 2.32 8.52
CA GLY A 24 13.43 2.59 8.96
C GLY A 24 12.79 1.41 9.70
N ASP A 25 11.82 1.71 10.57
CA ASP A 25 11.00 0.73 11.31
C ASP A 25 10.05 -0.08 10.41
N TYR A 26 9.96 0.26 9.12
CA TYR A 26 9.08 -0.40 8.15
C TYR A 26 9.73 -1.66 7.55
N LYS A 27 9.15 -2.82 7.84
CA LYS A 27 9.61 -4.10 7.31
C LYS A 27 9.00 -4.39 5.93
N GLN A 28 9.75 -4.10 4.87
CA GLN A 28 9.29 -4.22 3.48
C GLN A 28 8.79 -5.63 3.10
N SER A 29 9.32 -6.69 3.72
CA SER A 29 8.88 -8.07 3.43
C SER A 29 7.39 -8.31 3.72
N ASP A 30 6.82 -7.55 4.66
CA ASP A 30 5.43 -7.75 5.08
C ASP A 30 4.44 -7.23 4.02
N ALA A 31 4.91 -6.35 3.12
CA ALA A 31 4.13 -5.83 2.00
C ALA A 31 3.65 -6.95 1.05
N THR A 32 4.46 -7.98 0.84
CA THR A 32 4.11 -9.10 -0.05
C THR A 32 2.86 -9.85 0.43
N GLY A 33 2.76 -10.10 1.74
CA GLY A 33 1.59 -10.75 2.34
C GLY A 33 0.36 -9.86 2.24
N PHE A 34 0.52 -8.57 2.55
CA PHE A 34 -0.56 -7.59 2.45
C PHE A 34 -1.13 -7.50 1.03
N ILE A 35 -0.28 -7.30 0.01
CA ILE A 35 -0.69 -7.19 -1.39
C ILE A 35 -1.45 -8.45 -1.83
N SER A 36 -0.96 -9.62 -1.43
CA SER A 36 -1.56 -10.91 -1.81
C SER A 36 -2.98 -11.06 -1.25
N ILE A 37 -3.18 -10.75 0.03
CA ILE A 37 -4.48 -10.87 0.68
C ILE A 37 -5.44 -9.77 0.20
N TYR A 38 -4.96 -8.52 0.13
CA TYR A 38 -5.76 -7.38 -0.30
C TYR A 38 -6.25 -7.52 -1.74
N GLY A 39 -5.40 -8.03 -2.64
CA GLY A 39 -5.73 -8.26 -4.04
C GLY A 39 -6.52 -9.55 -4.32
N LEU A 40 -6.61 -10.46 -3.33
CA LEU A 40 -7.21 -11.78 -3.53
C LEU A 40 -8.68 -11.72 -4.01
N PRO A 41 -9.58 -10.91 -3.41
CA PRO A 41 -10.98 -10.88 -3.84
C PRO A 41 -11.13 -10.42 -5.29
N THR A 42 -10.40 -9.38 -5.70
CA THR A 42 -10.39 -8.87 -7.08
C THR A 42 -9.86 -9.91 -8.06
N LYS A 43 -8.79 -10.61 -7.68
CA LYS A 43 -8.24 -11.70 -8.51
C LYS A 43 -9.25 -12.83 -8.72
N VAL A 44 -9.92 -13.27 -7.64
CA VAL A 44 -10.96 -14.32 -7.72
C VAL A 44 -12.14 -13.85 -8.58
N GLN A 45 -12.60 -12.62 -8.39
CA GLN A 45 -13.68 -12.06 -9.20
C GLN A 45 -13.32 -12.02 -10.70
N ALA A 46 -12.10 -11.61 -11.03
CA ALA A 46 -11.61 -11.59 -12.40
C ALA A 46 -11.59 -13.00 -13.01
N ILE A 47 -11.14 -14.02 -12.27
CA ILE A 47 -11.15 -15.42 -12.71
C ILE A 47 -12.58 -15.89 -13.00
N VAL A 48 -13.50 -15.70 -12.05
CA VAL A 48 -14.91 -16.12 -12.21
C VAL A 48 -15.60 -15.42 -13.38
N ASN A 49 -15.31 -14.14 -13.62
CA ASN A 49 -15.88 -13.40 -14.75
C ASN A 49 -15.33 -13.90 -16.09
N ASN A 50 -14.01 -14.15 -16.19
CA ASN A 50 -13.41 -14.73 -17.40
C ASN A 50 -13.99 -16.12 -17.72
N GLU A 51 -14.21 -16.95 -16.70
CA GLU A 51 -14.84 -18.27 -16.87
C GLU A 51 -16.29 -18.20 -17.37
N LYS A 52 -17.01 -17.12 -17.02
CA LYS A 52 -18.39 -16.88 -17.48
C LYS A 52 -18.45 -16.35 -18.91
N GLU A 53 -17.48 -15.54 -19.33
CA GLU A 53 -17.40 -14.98 -20.68
C GLU A 53 -16.91 -16.00 -21.73
N GLY A 54 -16.15 -17.00 -21.31
CA GLY A 54 -15.73 -18.13 -22.14
C GLY A 54 -16.77 -19.24 -22.33
N LYS A 55 -17.99 -19.05 -21.80
CA LYS A 55 -19.18 -19.89 -22.04
C LYS A 55 -20.20 -19.11 -22.87
#